data_AF-A0A023GHM9-F1
#
_entry.id   AF-A0A023GHM9-F1
#
_cell.length_a   1.000
_cell.length_b   1.000
_cell.length_c   1.000
_cell.angle_alpha   90.00
_cell.angle_beta   90.00
_cell.angle_gamma   90.00
#
_symmetry.space_group_name_H-M   'P 1'
#
loop_
_entity.id
_entity.type
_entity.pdbx_description
1 polymer ?
#
loop_
_entity_poly.entity_id
_entity_poly.type
_entity_poly.pdbx_seq_one_letter_code
_entity_poly.pdbx_strand_id
1 'polypeptide(L)'
;MAAFPKASLNTADAAQYINRHSTMHPVLEKLQARTWELLSSYAIMLSEPSTLNLMELLLRATGAKRYLEVGVFTGLSALSAALALPPDGVVVGLDNSQEFADIGKPFFKEAGVDHKIDLRIGDAIQSLDALISEGQSGSFDFAFIDALKDQYDDYYE
;
A
#
# COMPACT_ATOMS: atom_id res chain seq x y z
N MET A 1 31.61 26.02 18.56
CA MET A 1 30.51 25.61 17.66
C MET A 1 29.26 25.60 18.50
N ALA A 2 28.32 26.54 18.29
CA ALA A 2 27.11 26.60 19.09
C ALA A 2 26.25 25.38 18.74
N ALA A 3 25.97 24.53 19.74
CA ALA A 3 25.03 23.44 19.60
C ALA A 3 23.65 24.08 19.38
N PHE A 4 23.08 23.90 18.19
CA PHE A 4 21.66 24.16 17.99
C PHE A 4 20.92 23.20 18.92
N PRO A 5 20.19 23.68 19.94
CA PRO A 5 19.35 22.79 20.72
C PRO A 5 18.39 22.13 19.73
N LYS A 6 18.42 20.79 19.64
CA LYS A 6 17.40 20.06 18.89
C LYS A 6 16.07 20.46 19.52
N ALA A 7 15.32 21.33 18.85
CA ALA A 7 14.00 21.72 19.30
C ALA A 7 13.21 20.43 19.54
N SER A 8 12.64 20.28 20.74
CA SER A 8 11.69 19.21 21.02
C SER A 8 10.45 19.49 20.17
N LEU A 9 10.40 18.91 18.98
CA LEU A 9 9.21 18.98 18.13
C LEU A 9 8.07 18.27 18.85
N ASN A 10 6.94 18.96 18.99
CA ASN A 10 5.68 18.31 19.29
C ASN A 10 5.40 17.31 18.17
N THR A 11 5.20 16.05 18.54
CA THR A 11 5.05 14.94 17.58
C THR A 11 3.82 15.12 16.70
N ALA A 12 2.75 15.72 17.22
CA ALA A 12 1.55 16.01 16.43
C ALA A 12 1.79 17.08 15.35
N ASP A 13 2.47 18.18 15.71
CA ASP A 13 2.80 19.26 14.76
C ASP A 13 3.75 18.76 13.67
N ALA A 14 4.71 17.89 14.04
CA ALA A 14 5.62 17.26 13.10
C ALA A 14 4.89 16.32 12.14
N ALA A 15 4.00 15.45 12.62
CA ALA A 15 3.24 14.53 11.78
C ALA A 15 2.34 15.29 10.78
N GLN A 16 1.64 16.33 11.25
CA GLN A 16 0.82 17.16 10.38
C GLN A 16 1.65 17.88 9.32
N TYR A 17 2.81 18.41 9.69
CA TYR A 17 3.73 19.04 8.76
C TYR A 17 4.21 18.05 7.69
N ILE A 18 4.66 16.87 8.10
CA ILE A 18 5.13 15.81 7.17
C ILE A 18 4.03 15.45 6.18
N ASN A 19 2.83 15.12 6.67
CA ASN A 19 1.73 14.73 5.78
C ASN A 19 1.30 15.85 4.82
N ARG A 20 1.35 17.12 5.25
CA ARG A 20 1.06 18.27 4.37
C ARG A 20 2.12 18.46 3.28
N HIS A 21 3.35 18.05 3.54
CA HIS A 21 4.49 18.23 2.62
C HIS A 21 4.87 16.95 1.86
N SER A 22 4.19 15.84 2.12
CA SER A 22 4.21 14.64 1.30
C SER A 22 3.33 14.81 0.07
N THR A 23 3.83 14.37 -1.09
CA THR A 23 3.14 14.51 -2.37
C THR A 23 2.69 13.14 -2.87
N MET A 24 1.53 13.08 -3.51
CA MET A 24 1.04 11.87 -4.15
C MET A 24 0.91 12.06 -5.66
N HIS A 25 0.97 10.97 -6.41
CA HIS A 25 0.60 10.99 -7.82
C HIS A 25 -0.87 11.42 -7.95
N PRO A 26 -1.26 12.24 -8.96
CA PRO A 26 -2.64 12.74 -9.07
C PRO A 26 -3.72 11.66 -9.07
N VAL A 27 -3.43 10.47 -9.59
CA VAL A 27 -4.37 9.33 -9.56
C VAL A 27 -4.62 8.79 -8.15
N LEU A 28 -3.62 8.84 -7.26
CA LEU A 28 -3.76 8.47 -5.85
C LEU A 28 -4.61 9.50 -5.12
N GLU A 29 -4.44 10.79 -5.40
CA GLU A 29 -5.29 11.85 -4.84
C GLU A 29 -6.76 11.66 -5.24
N LYS A 30 -7.02 11.29 -6.50
CA LYS A 30 -8.37 10.97 -6.99
C LYS A 30 -8.96 9.74 -6.30
N LEU A 31 -8.19 8.66 -6.19
CA LEU A 31 -8.64 7.44 -5.50
C LEU A 31 -8.93 7.73 -4.02
N GLN A 32 -8.03 8.43 -3.33
CA GLN A 32 -8.24 8.86 -1.95
C GLN A 32 -9.54 9.66 -1.81
N ALA A 33 -9.75 10.68 -2.65
CA ALA A 33 -10.98 11.49 -2.62
C ALA A 33 -12.23 10.63 -2.86
N ARG A 34 -12.16 9.68 -3.80
CA ARG A 34 -13.28 8.76 -4.10
C ARG A 34 -13.59 7.82 -2.94
N THR A 35 -12.56 7.31 -2.26
CA THR A 35 -12.74 6.49 -1.05
C THR A 35 -13.38 7.29 0.08
N TRP A 36 -12.97 8.55 0.30
CA TRP A 36 -13.62 9.43 1.27
C TRP A 36 -15.08 9.72 0.94
N GLU A 37 -15.41 9.91 -0.34
CA GLU A 37 -16.77 10.15 -0.80
C GLU A 37 -17.69 8.94 -0.56
N LEU A 38 -17.22 7.74 -0.88
CA LEU A 38 -18.02 6.52 -0.83
C LEU A 38 -18.03 5.84 0.54
N LEU A 39 -16.92 5.92 1.27
CA LEU A 39 -16.64 5.11 2.45
C LEU A 39 -16.13 5.97 3.61
N SER A 40 -16.74 7.14 3.85
CA SER A 40 -16.30 8.11 4.85
C SER A 40 -16.01 7.51 6.24
N SER A 41 -16.82 6.55 6.69
CA SER A 41 -16.63 5.82 7.96
C SER A 41 -15.42 4.88 7.98
N TYR A 42 -14.95 4.43 6.82
CA TYR A 42 -13.82 3.51 6.65
C TYR A 42 -12.57 4.19 6.09
N ALA A 43 -12.65 5.43 5.61
CA ALA A 43 -11.55 6.12 4.94
C ALA A 43 -10.31 6.34 5.83
N ILE A 44 -10.47 6.23 7.16
CA ILE A 44 -9.34 6.21 8.11
C ILE A 44 -8.42 4.99 7.92
N MET A 45 -8.87 3.95 7.22
CA MET A 45 -8.05 2.78 6.84
C MET A 45 -7.08 3.07 5.69
N LEU A 46 -7.16 4.24 5.04
CA LEU A 46 -6.20 4.61 4.00
C LEU A 46 -4.82 4.89 4.60
N SER A 47 -3.77 4.39 3.94
CA SER A 47 -2.41 4.77 4.27
C SER A 47 -2.18 6.27 4.08
N GLU A 48 -1.44 6.88 5.01
CA GLU A 48 -1.08 8.29 4.92
C GLU A 48 -0.10 8.55 3.75
N PRO A 49 -0.11 9.75 3.14
CA PRO A 49 0.80 10.09 2.05
C PRO A 49 2.29 9.86 2.38
N SER A 50 2.69 10.12 3.63
CA SER A 50 4.06 9.93 4.09
C SER A 50 4.48 8.46 4.14
N THR A 51 3.58 7.57 4.56
CA THR A 51 3.76 6.11 4.51
C THR A 51 3.95 5.64 3.07
N LEU A 52 3.12 6.13 2.14
CA LEU A 52 3.26 5.81 0.72
C LEU A 52 4.61 6.29 0.18
N ASN A 53 5.00 7.55 0.45
CA ASN A 53 6.30 8.07 0.01
C ASN A 53 7.49 7.26 0.53
N LEU A 54 7.45 6.82 1.79
CA LEU A 54 8.48 5.95 2.36
C LEU A 54 8.49 4.58 1.68
N MET A 55 7.33 3.96 1.50
CA MET A 55 7.20 2.68 0.80
C MET A 55 7.77 2.76 -0.62
N GLU A 56 7.37 3.78 -1.40
CA GLU A 56 7.88 3.96 -2.75
C GLU A 56 9.41 4.19 -2.78
N LEU A 57 9.96 4.93 -1.81
CA LEU A 57 11.40 5.09 -1.65
C LEU A 57 12.07 3.74 -1.42
N LEU A 58 11.54 2.92 -0.52
CA LEU A 58 12.09 1.59 -0.22
C LEU A 58 12.04 0.69 -1.44
N LEU A 59 10.90 0.61 -2.14
CA LEU A 59 10.76 -0.20 -3.36
C LEU A 59 11.78 0.18 -4.43
N ARG A 60 11.98 1.49 -4.66
CA ARG A 60 12.97 1.98 -5.63
C ARG A 60 14.40 1.74 -5.16
N ALA A 61 14.68 1.92 -3.87
CA ALA A 61 16.01 1.77 -3.30
C ALA A 61 16.50 0.31 -3.27
N THR A 62 15.59 -0.64 -3.05
CA THR A 62 15.90 -2.08 -3.08
C THR A 62 15.86 -2.67 -4.49
N GLY A 63 15.32 -1.93 -5.47
CA GLY A 63 15.11 -2.44 -6.82
C GLY A 63 14.03 -3.52 -6.89
N ALA A 64 13.07 -3.48 -5.97
CA ALA A 64 11.98 -4.45 -5.88
C ALA A 64 11.22 -4.54 -7.22
N LYS A 65 10.84 -5.77 -7.58
CA LYS A 65 10.00 -6.09 -8.73
C LYS A 65 8.72 -6.78 -8.31
N ARG A 66 8.73 -7.54 -7.22
CA ARG A 66 7.60 -8.33 -6.77
C ARG A 66 7.19 -7.91 -5.36
N TYR A 67 6.02 -7.30 -5.28
CA TYR A 67 5.45 -6.76 -4.06
C TYR A 67 4.22 -7.57 -3.64
N LEU A 68 4.14 -7.95 -2.37
CA LEU A 68 3.01 -8.62 -1.76
C LEU A 68 2.32 -7.66 -0.78
N GLU A 69 1.00 -7.57 -0.83
CA GLU A 69 0.20 -6.78 0.10
C GLU A 69 -0.89 -7.62 0.74
N VAL A 70 -0.97 -7.59 2.06
CA VAL A 70 -2.03 -8.20 2.85
C VAL A 70 -2.89 -7.08 3.44
N GLY A 71 -4.11 -6.92 2.92
CA GLY A 71 -4.99 -5.79 3.20
C GLY A 71 -4.83 -4.68 2.17
N VAL A 72 -5.65 -4.71 1.12
CA VAL A 72 -5.61 -3.76 -0.01
C VAL A 72 -6.62 -2.64 0.15
N PHE A 73 -7.76 -2.92 0.78
CA PHE A 73 -8.92 -2.05 0.89
C PHE A 73 -9.36 -1.50 -0.49
N THR A 74 -9.28 -0.19 -0.69
CA THR A 74 -9.57 0.45 -1.98
C THR A 74 -8.35 0.54 -2.90
N GLY A 75 -7.18 0.09 -2.45
CA GLY A 75 -5.98 -0.09 -3.27
C GLY A 75 -5.06 1.11 -3.37
N LEU A 76 -5.08 2.03 -2.41
CA LEU A 76 -4.22 3.22 -2.44
C LEU A 76 -2.72 2.85 -2.34
N SER A 77 -2.36 1.99 -1.39
CA SER A 77 -1.02 1.41 -1.24
C SER A 77 -0.62 0.55 -2.44
N ALA A 78 -1.47 -0.39 -2.85
CA ALA A 78 -1.24 -1.23 -4.03
C ALA A 78 -0.99 -0.41 -5.31
N LEU A 79 -1.75 0.67 -5.54
CA LEU A 79 -1.57 1.57 -6.69
C LEU A 79 -0.25 2.36 -6.58
N SER A 80 0.09 2.86 -5.39
CA SER A 80 1.36 3.55 -5.15
C SER A 80 2.55 2.61 -5.39
N ALA A 81 2.48 1.37 -4.93
CA ALA A 81 3.49 0.35 -5.20
C ALA A 81 3.61 0.08 -6.71
N ALA A 82 2.51 -0.15 -7.42
CA ALA A 82 2.52 -0.42 -8.87
C ALA A 82 3.12 0.73 -9.71
N LEU A 83 2.92 1.98 -9.28
CA LEU A 83 3.53 3.17 -9.85
C LEU A 83 5.04 3.29 -9.54
N ALA A 84 5.49 2.78 -8.39
CA ALA A 84 6.90 2.82 -7.99
C ALA A 84 7.74 1.68 -8.57
N LEU A 85 7.15 0.50 -8.75
CA LEU A 85 7.80 -0.66 -9.35
C LEU A 85 8.17 -0.41 -10.83
N PRO A 86 9.22 -1.09 -11.35
CA PRO A 86 9.57 -1.01 -12.77
C PRO A 86 8.45 -1.51 -13.69
N PRO A 87 8.53 -1.28 -15.02
CA PRO A 87 7.48 -1.70 -15.96
C PRO A 87 7.13 -3.19 -15.92
N ASP A 88 8.10 -4.05 -15.59
CA ASP A 88 7.96 -5.50 -15.43
C ASP A 88 7.63 -5.94 -13.99
N GLY A 89 7.37 -5.00 -13.09
CA GLY A 89 7.02 -5.29 -11.71
C GLY A 89 5.58 -5.77 -11.53
N VAL A 90 5.34 -6.50 -10.45
CA VAL A 90 4.06 -7.11 -10.10
C VAL A 90 3.72 -6.80 -8.64
N VAL A 91 2.47 -6.42 -8.43
CA VAL A 91 1.80 -6.29 -7.13
C VAL A 91 0.83 -7.45 -7.00
N VAL A 92 1.00 -8.29 -5.98
CA VAL A 92 -0.01 -9.28 -5.57
C VAL A 92 -0.69 -8.73 -4.33
N GLY A 93 -1.98 -8.39 -4.44
CA GLY A 93 -2.76 -7.83 -3.35
C GLY A 93 -3.80 -8.82 -2.85
N LEU A 94 -3.83 -9.06 -1.54
CA LEU A 94 -4.77 -9.94 -0.85
C LEU A 94 -5.78 -9.12 -0.06
N ASP A 95 -7.06 -9.34 -0.30
CA ASP A 95 -8.14 -8.68 0.44
C ASP A 95 -9.39 -9.56 0.50
N ASN A 96 -10.31 -9.29 1.42
CA ASN A 96 -11.55 -10.06 1.57
C ASN A 96 -12.77 -9.37 0.94
N SER A 97 -12.65 -8.10 0.53
CA SER A 97 -13.77 -7.30 0.04
C SER A 97 -13.66 -7.02 -1.46
N GLN A 98 -14.46 -7.75 -2.25
CA GLN A 98 -14.59 -7.46 -3.68
C GLN A 98 -15.14 -6.04 -3.91
N GLU A 99 -16.07 -5.60 -3.06
CA GLU A 99 -16.71 -4.28 -3.14
C GLU A 99 -15.70 -3.15 -3.01
N PHE A 100 -14.79 -3.22 -2.02
CA PHE A 100 -13.78 -2.19 -1.82
C PHE A 100 -12.72 -2.22 -2.92
N ALA A 101 -12.28 -3.42 -3.31
CA ALA A 101 -11.34 -3.58 -4.42
C ALA A 101 -11.86 -2.99 -5.73
N ASP A 102 -13.16 -3.12 -6.01
CA ASP A 102 -13.78 -2.60 -7.23
C ASP A 102 -13.78 -1.06 -7.31
N ILE A 103 -13.65 -0.36 -6.18
CA ILE A 103 -13.49 1.10 -6.16
C ILE A 103 -12.13 1.51 -6.75
N GLY A 104 -11.08 0.74 -6.49
CA GLY A 104 -9.71 1.02 -6.93
C GLY A 104 -9.42 0.68 -8.40
N LYS A 105 -10.03 -0.41 -8.91
CA LYS A 105 -9.74 -0.93 -10.26
C LYS A 105 -9.82 0.11 -11.40
N PRO A 106 -10.78 1.04 -11.45
CA PRO A 106 -10.80 2.10 -12.46
C PRO A 106 -9.58 3.01 -12.42
N PHE A 107 -9.03 3.29 -11.23
CA PHE A 107 -7.86 4.14 -11.04
C PHE A 107 -6.56 3.43 -11.43
N PHE A 108 -6.50 2.10 -11.25
CA PHE A 108 -5.37 1.31 -11.74
C PHE A 108 -5.27 1.38 -13.27
N LYS A 109 -6.42 1.31 -13.95
CA LYS A 109 -6.54 1.49 -15.40
C LYS A 109 -6.20 2.91 -15.84
N GLU A 110 -6.72 3.92 -15.12
CA GLU A 110 -6.41 5.33 -15.39
C GLU A 110 -4.90 5.60 -15.29
N ALA A 111 -4.23 4.99 -14.31
CA ALA A 111 -2.79 5.06 -14.13
C ALA A 111 -1.98 4.23 -15.14
N GLY A 112 -2.65 3.35 -15.91
CA GLY A 112 -1.99 2.45 -16.87
C GLY A 112 -1.16 1.34 -16.23
N VAL A 113 -1.45 0.97 -14.98
CA VAL A 113 -0.69 -0.05 -14.21
C VAL A 113 -1.53 -1.24 -13.78
N ASP A 114 -2.78 -1.35 -14.25
CA ASP A 114 -3.68 -2.46 -13.95
C ASP A 114 -3.07 -3.83 -14.32
N HIS A 115 -2.30 -3.89 -15.40
CA HIS A 115 -1.56 -5.10 -15.81
C HIS A 115 -0.50 -5.57 -14.80
N LYS A 116 -0.07 -4.72 -13.85
CA LYS A 116 0.87 -5.09 -12.80
C LYS A 116 0.19 -5.64 -11.55
N ILE A 117 -1.12 -5.45 -11.40
CA ILE A 117 -1.82 -5.70 -10.13
C ILE A 117 -2.68 -6.97 -10.24
N ASP A 118 -2.25 -8.02 -9.54
CA ASP A 118 -3.00 -9.26 -9.32
C ASP A 118 -3.73 -9.17 -7.97
N LEU A 119 -5.06 -8.95 -8.00
CA LEU A 119 -5.89 -8.93 -6.80
C LEU A 119 -6.50 -10.31 -6.56
N ARG A 120 -6.22 -10.89 -5.39
CA ARG A 120 -6.79 -12.16 -4.95
C ARG A 120 -7.79 -11.88 -3.82
N ILE A 121 -9.07 -12.01 -4.15
CA ILE A 121 -10.16 -11.76 -3.20
C ILE A 121 -10.53 -13.05 -2.47
N GLY A 122 -10.40 -13.04 -1.15
CA GLY A 122 -10.67 -14.18 -0.29
C GLY A 122 -10.06 -14.02 1.10
N ASP A 123 -9.94 -15.14 1.81
CA ASP A 123 -9.19 -15.17 3.06
C ASP A 123 -7.68 -14.99 2.78
N ALA A 124 -7.03 -14.10 3.52
CA ALA A 124 -5.64 -13.77 3.29
C ALA A 124 -4.69 -14.93 3.63
N ILE A 125 -4.94 -15.67 4.71
CA ILE A 125 -4.11 -16.80 5.12
C ILE A 125 -4.20 -17.91 4.07
N GLN A 126 -5.40 -18.25 3.62
CA GLN A 126 -5.59 -19.23 2.54
C GLN A 126 -4.93 -18.78 1.23
N SER A 127 -4.91 -17.47 0.96
CA SER A 127 -4.25 -16.92 -0.23
C SER A 127 -2.72 -17.01 -0.12
N LEU A 128 -2.16 -16.82 1.07
CA LEU A 128 -0.73 -17.05 1.35
C LEU A 128 -0.36 -18.53 1.21
N ASP A 129 -1.16 -19.44 1.77
CA ASP A 129 -0.98 -20.89 1.60
C ASP A 129 -1.03 -21.29 0.12
N ALA A 130 -1.95 -20.72 -0.64
CA ALA A 130 -2.05 -20.94 -2.08
C ALA A 130 -0.78 -20.47 -2.80
N LEU A 131 -0.27 -19.27 -2.50
CA LEU A 131 0.99 -18.76 -3.05
C LEU A 131 2.18 -19.70 -2.76
N ILE A 132 2.27 -20.23 -1.53
CA ILE A 132 3.29 -21.22 -1.16
C ILE A 132 3.13 -22.49 -2.01
N SER A 133 1.91 -23.01 -2.11
CA SER A 133 1.61 -24.21 -2.91
C SER A 133 1.89 -24.02 -4.41
N GLU A 134 1.75 -22.80 -4.92
CA GLU A 134 2.06 -22.37 -6.30
C GLU A 134 3.58 -22.18 -6.53
N GLY A 135 4.41 -22.48 -5.52
CA GLY A 135 5.86 -22.37 -5.60
C GLY A 135 6.39 -20.94 -5.54
N GLN A 136 5.63 -20.01 -4.94
CA GLN A 136 6.03 -18.60 -4.80
C GLN A 136 6.91 -18.34 -3.57
N SER A 137 7.33 -19.37 -2.83
CA SER A 137 8.24 -19.22 -1.69
C SER A 137 9.54 -18.52 -2.10
N GLY A 138 9.88 -17.43 -1.40
CA GLY A 138 11.07 -16.63 -1.70
C GLY A 138 11.01 -15.84 -3.01
N SER A 139 9.83 -15.65 -3.61
CA SER A 139 9.68 -14.94 -4.88
C SER A 139 9.33 -13.46 -4.75
N PHE A 140 9.05 -12.96 -3.55
CA PHE A 140 8.70 -11.56 -3.30
C PHE A 140 9.90 -10.78 -2.75
N ASP A 141 10.06 -9.54 -3.22
CA ASP A 141 11.14 -8.64 -2.80
C ASP A 141 10.72 -7.73 -1.64
N PHE A 142 9.41 -7.50 -1.49
CA PHE A 142 8.83 -6.64 -0.46
C PHE A 142 7.43 -7.14 -0.10
N ALA A 143 7.10 -7.12 1.20
CA ALA A 143 5.77 -7.42 1.71
C ALA A 143 5.26 -6.28 2.59
N PHE A 144 3.99 -5.92 2.43
CA PHE A 144 3.28 -4.92 3.24
C PHE A 144 2.06 -5.57 3.89
N ILE A 145 2.03 -5.61 5.23
CA ILE A 145 0.95 -6.24 6.00
C ILE A 145 0.16 -5.14 6.73
N ASP A 146 -1.04 -4.85 6.25
CA ASP A 146 -1.97 -3.88 6.82
C ASP A 146 -3.42 -4.38 6.86
N ALA A 147 -3.61 -5.55 7.48
CA ALA A 147 -4.92 -6.20 7.59
C ALA A 147 -5.38 -6.36 9.05
N LEU A 148 -5.99 -7.50 9.39
CA LEU A 148 -6.48 -7.81 10.74
C LEU A 148 -5.32 -8.02 11.71
N LYS A 149 -5.21 -7.16 12.72
CA LYS A 149 -4.06 -7.11 13.63
C LYS A 149 -3.90 -8.40 14.45
N ASP A 150 -5.00 -9.06 14.79
CA ASP A 150 -5.00 -10.32 15.53
C ASP A 150 -4.39 -11.49 14.74
N GLN A 151 -4.26 -11.37 13.41
CA GLN A 151 -3.71 -12.40 12.53
C GLN A 151 -2.29 -12.04 12.03
N TYR A 152 -1.65 -10.99 12.56
CA TYR A 152 -0.35 -10.55 12.07
C TYR A 152 0.72 -11.62 12.20
N ASP A 153 0.71 -12.39 13.29
CA ASP A 153 1.64 -13.50 13.47
C ASP A 153 1.41 -14.58 12.40
N ASP A 154 0.14 -14.90 12.09
CA ASP A 154 -0.21 -15.87 11.04
C ASP A 154 0.15 -15.38 9.63
N TYR A 155 0.10 -14.06 9.36
CA TYR A 155 0.53 -13.50 8.07
C TYR A 155 2.05 -13.44 7.93
N TYR A 156 2.76 -13.36 9.06
CA TYR A 156 4.20 -13.19 9.10
C TYR A 156 4.95 -14.52 8.94
N GLU A 157 4.43 -15.61 9.50
CA GLU A 157 4.97 -16.98 9.37
C GLU A 157 4.71 -17.61 7.99
#